data_AF-A0A7J4N941-F1
#
_entry.id   AF-A0A7J4N941-F1
#
_cell.length_a   1.000
_cell.length_b   1.000
_cell.length_c   1.000
_cell.angle_alpha   90.00
_cell.angle_beta   90.00
_cell.angle_gamma   90.00
#
_symmetry.space_group_name_H-M   'P 1'
#
loop_
_entity.id
_entity.type
_entity.pdbx_description
1 polymer ?
#
loop_
_entity_poly.entity_id
_entity_poly.type
_entity_poly.pdbx_seq_one_letter_code
_entity_poly.pdbx_strand_id
1 'polypeptide(L)'
;MDIDLAGMLKGLRSLDVEECRAALEDSRELLMAGWADRRLLQALIPLTEAEDDQVRRDASWCIGKLALMKIGDPRSVESLIVLTTDLDEEVRANAAWALGELAGQNIGDTMSIEALNILLTDTDKEVRGMAAWALGRMADKMRVTSPSSVPLLEAMLQDKSEYLRKGAEWSLERIRRLRPL
;
A
#
# COMPACT_ATOMS: atom_id res chain seq x y z
N MET A 1 -23.24 18.09 -4.14
CA MET A 1 -23.29 16.66 -4.51
C MET A 1 -23.64 15.92 -3.25
N ASP A 2 -24.85 15.38 -3.17
CA ASP A 2 -25.25 14.54 -2.04
C ASP A 2 -24.71 13.14 -2.30
N ILE A 3 -23.73 12.73 -1.50
CA ILE A 3 -23.11 11.42 -1.61
C ILE A 3 -23.99 10.41 -0.85
N ASP A 4 -24.46 9.37 -1.53
CA ASP A 4 -25.16 8.25 -0.89
C ASP A 4 -24.17 7.32 -0.18
N LEU A 5 -23.61 7.82 0.92
CA LEU A 5 -22.66 7.07 1.73
C LEU A 5 -23.29 5.81 2.33
N ALA A 6 -24.57 5.85 2.67
CA ALA A 6 -25.24 4.71 3.29
C ALA A 6 -25.39 3.54 2.30
N GLY A 7 -25.81 3.86 1.06
CA GLY A 7 -25.88 2.91 -0.05
C GLY A 7 -24.51 2.32 -0.38
N MET A 8 -23.50 3.16 -0.56
CA MET A 8 -22.12 2.71 -0.85
C MET A 8 -21.58 1.79 0.26
N LEU A 9 -21.69 2.20 1.52
CA LEU A 9 -21.23 1.37 2.65
C LEU A 9 -22.00 0.05 2.75
N LYS A 10 -23.28 0.02 2.34
CA LYS A 10 -24.06 -1.22 2.26
C LYS A 10 -23.54 -2.13 1.14
N GLY A 11 -23.25 -1.58 -0.04
CA GLY A 11 -22.69 -2.33 -1.17
C GLY A 11 -21.33 -2.95 -0.83
N LEU A 12 -20.44 -2.21 -0.16
CA LEU A 12 -19.15 -2.73 0.32
C LEU A 12 -19.28 -3.89 1.31
N ARG A 13 -20.44 -4.05 1.97
CA ARG A 13 -20.72 -5.17 2.88
C ARG A 13 -21.58 -6.25 2.24
N SER A 14 -21.88 -6.12 0.94
CA SER A 14 -22.67 -7.12 0.24
C SER A 14 -21.89 -8.42 0.10
N LEU A 15 -22.62 -9.53 0.18
CA LEU A 15 -22.09 -10.85 -0.16
C LEU A 15 -22.14 -11.11 -1.66
N ASP A 16 -22.86 -10.26 -2.42
CA ASP A 16 -22.81 -10.26 -3.87
C ASP A 16 -21.54 -9.52 -4.32
N VAL A 17 -20.65 -10.25 -4.98
CA VAL A 17 -19.36 -9.73 -5.44
C VAL A 17 -19.53 -8.58 -6.44
N GLU A 18 -20.57 -8.59 -7.26
CA GLU A 18 -20.80 -7.54 -8.26
C GLU A 18 -21.33 -6.26 -7.60
N GLU A 19 -22.16 -6.38 -6.57
CA GLU A 19 -22.55 -5.22 -5.75
C GLU A 19 -21.37 -4.63 -4.98
N CYS A 20 -20.48 -5.50 -4.45
CA CYS A 20 -19.28 -5.07 -3.74
C CYS A 20 -18.30 -4.35 -4.68
N ARG A 21 -18.07 -4.90 -5.88
CA ARG A 21 -17.23 -4.29 -6.93
C ARG A 21 -17.79 -2.94 -7.39
N ALA A 22 -19.10 -2.84 -7.62
CA ALA A 22 -19.72 -1.56 -7.98
C ALA A 22 -19.53 -0.51 -6.87
N ALA A 23 -19.72 -0.88 -5.61
CA ALA A 23 -19.51 0.03 -4.49
C ALA A 23 -18.02 0.41 -4.31
N LEU A 24 -17.09 -0.46 -4.66
CA LEU A 24 -15.65 -0.16 -4.69
C LEU A 24 -15.32 0.81 -5.82
N GLU A 25 -15.90 0.65 -7.01
CA GLU A 25 -15.72 1.59 -8.12
C GLU A 25 -16.23 2.98 -7.75
N ASP A 26 -17.44 3.08 -7.19
CA ASP A 26 -17.99 4.34 -6.67
C ASP A 26 -17.05 4.95 -5.61
N SER A 27 -16.49 4.12 -4.72
CA SER A 27 -15.53 4.56 -3.71
C SER A 27 -14.27 5.15 -4.36
N ARG A 28 -13.76 4.54 -5.43
CA ARG A 28 -12.58 5.01 -6.16
C ARG A 28 -12.83 6.35 -6.83
N GLU A 29 -13.98 6.51 -7.50
CA GLU A 29 -14.38 7.76 -8.14
C GLU A 29 -14.45 8.91 -7.12
N LEU A 30 -15.08 8.67 -5.97
CA LEU A 30 -15.18 9.66 -4.90
C LEU A 30 -13.80 10.04 -4.32
N LEU A 31 -12.92 9.06 -4.10
CA LEU A 31 -11.55 9.32 -3.64
C LEU A 31 -10.76 10.15 -4.66
N MET A 32 -10.93 9.87 -5.96
CA MET A 32 -10.30 10.65 -7.03
C MET A 32 -10.87 12.07 -7.12
N ALA A 33 -12.15 12.24 -6.79
CA ALA A 33 -12.78 13.55 -6.65
C ALA A 33 -12.38 14.31 -5.36
N GLY A 34 -11.52 13.72 -4.53
CA GLY A 34 -11.02 14.33 -3.31
C GLY A 34 -11.97 14.22 -2.11
N TRP A 35 -12.96 13.33 -2.17
CA TRP A 35 -13.80 13.00 -1.02
C TRP A 35 -13.18 11.86 -0.21
N ALA A 36 -13.22 11.95 1.12
CA ALA A 36 -12.74 10.89 2.01
C ALA A 36 -13.51 10.86 3.33
N ASP A 37 -13.74 9.65 3.85
CA ASP A 37 -14.42 9.43 5.12
C ASP A 37 -13.81 8.24 5.87
N ARG A 38 -13.68 8.36 7.19
CA ARG A 38 -13.12 7.31 8.05
C ARG A 38 -13.98 6.04 8.06
N ARG A 39 -15.29 6.15 7.87
CA ARG A 39 -16.21 5.00 7.76
C ARG A 39 -15.96 4.19 6.51
N LEU A 40 -15.54 4.83 5.42
CA LEU A 40 -15.09 4.12 4.22
C LEU A 40 -13.85 3.28 4.55
N LEU A 41 -12.84 3.86 5.21
CA LEU A 41 -11.66 3.11 5.64
C LEU A 41 -12.02 1.86 6.47
N GLN A 42 -12.94 2.01 7.42
CA GLN A 42 -13.37 0.90 8.27
C GLN A 42 -14.09 -0.22 7.48
N ALA A 43 -14.82 0.14 6.42
CA ALA A 43 -15.51 -0.83 5.57
C ALA A 43 -14.57 -1.53 4.58
N LEU A 44 -13.44 -0.90 4.21
CA LEU A 44 -12.47 -1.45 3.27
C LEU A 44 -11.52 -2.48 3.90
N ILE A 45 -11.19 -2.34 5.20
CA ILE A 45 -10.24 -3.25 5.87
C ILE A 45 -10.67 -4.72 5.74
N PRO A 46 -11.93 -5.13 6.00
CA PRO A 46 -12.32 -6.53 5.80
C PRO A 46 -12.22 -7.03 4.35
N LEU A 47 -12.33 -6.12 3.37
CA LEU A 47 -12.29 -6.47 1.95
C LEU A 47 -10.87 -6.82 1.46
N THR A 48 -9.83 -6.57 2.25
CA THR A 48 -8.49 -7.08 1.95
C THR A 48 -8.43 -8.60 2.08
N GLU A 49 -9.39 -9.25 2.73
CA GLU A 49 -9.44 -10.71 2.89
C GLU A 49 -10.46 -11.37 1.94
N ALA A 50 -11.04 -10.60 1.01
CA ALA A 50 -12.03 -11.11 0.07
C ALA A 50 -11.43 -12.20 -0.83
N GLU A 51 -12.23 -13.21 -1.21
CA GLU A 51 -11.79 -14.25 -2.14
C GLU A 51 -11.47 -13.69 -3.53
N ASP A 52 -12.20 -12.65 -3.93
CA ASP A 52 -12.06 -11.96 -5.21
C ASP A 52 -10.83 -11.04 -5.25
N ASP A 53 -9.95 -11.27 -6.23
CA ASP A 53 -8.72 -10.51 -6.43
C ASP A 53 -8.97 -9.04 -6.74
N GLN A 54 -9.95 -8.73 -7.60
CA GLN A 54 -10.34 -7.35 -7.92
C GLN A 54 -10.83 -6.61 -6.67
N VAL A 55 -11.63 -7.26 -5.81
CA VAL A 55 -12.07 -6.66 -4.53
C VAL A 55 -10.87 -6.35 -3.64
N ARG A 56 -9.92 -7.28 -3.45
CA ARG A 56 -8.71 -7.03 -2.65
C ARG A 56 -7.84 -5.92 -3.23
N ARG A 57 -7.70 -5.89 -4.56
CA ARG A 57 -6.93 -4.89 -5.30
C ARG A 57 -7.49 -3.49 -5.06
N ASP A 58 -8.79 -3.33 -5.26
CA ASP A 58 -9.48 -2.05 -5.13
C ASP A 58 -9.55 -1.60 -3.67
N ALA A 59 -9.76 -2.52 -2.73
CA ALA A 59 -9.71 -2.21 -1.31
C ALA A 59 -8.33 -1.66 -0.89
N SER A 60 -7.25 -2.33 -1.29
CA SER A 60 -5.88 -1.93 -0.97
C SER A 60 -5.52 -0.56 -1.56
N TRP A 61 -5.93 -0.32 -2.80
CA TRP A 61 -5.74 0.98 -3.44
C TRP A 61 -6.53 2.09 -2.72
N CYS A 62 -7.79 1.84 -2.38
CA CYS A 62 -8.62 2.80 -1.66
C CYS A 62 -8.03 3.13 -0.27
N ILE A 63 -7.51 2.12 0.45
CA ILE A 63 -6.81 2.33 1.73
C ILE A 63 -5.59 3.25 1.56
N GLY A 64 -4.75 3.01 0.55
CA GLY A 64 -3.59 3.89 0.27
C GLY A 64 -4.00 5.31 -0.13
N LYS A 65 -5.09 5.47 -0.89
CA LYS A 65 -5.64 6.80 -1.24
C LYS A 65 -6.18 7.54 -0.03
N LEU A 66 -6.91 6.86 0.85
CA LEU A 66 -7.35 7.44 2.12
C LEU A 66 -6.14 7.86 2.96
N ALA A 67 -5.07 7.06 2.95
CA ALA A 67 -3.86 7.40 3.67
C ALA A 67 -3.18 8.69 3.15
N LEU A 68 -3.14 8.90 1.83
CA LEU A 68 -2.72 10.17 1.22
C LEU A 68 -3.55 11.36 1.70
N MET A 69 -4.84 11.14 1.95
CA MET A 69 -5.79 12.14 2.43
C MET A 69 -5.78 12.28 3.96
N LYS A 70 -4.75 11.76 4.63
CA LYS A 70 -4.58 11.78 6.09
C LYS A 70 -5.69 11.03 6.85
N ILE A 71 -6.27 10.02 6.21
CA ILE A 71 -7.17 9.05 6.83
C ILE A 71 -6.49 7.69 6.82
N GLY A 72 -5.73 7.41 7.88
CA GLY A 72 -5.13 6.10 8.14
C GLY A 72 -5.66 5.44 9.41
N ASP A 73 -5.48 4.13 9.50
CA ASP A 73 -5.81 3.31 10.66
C ASP A 73 -4.71 2.24 10.83
N PRO A 74 -4.11 2.09 12.02
CA PRO A 74 -3.12 1.04 12.28
C PRO A 74 -3.61 -0.37 11.97
N ARG A 75 -4.93 -0.62 12.05
CA ARG A 75 -5.52 -1.93 11.69
C ARG A 75 -5.33 -2.28 10.22
N SER A 76 -5.13 -1.29 9.35
CA SER A 76 -4.81 -1.54 7.94
C SER A 76 -3.42 -2.14 7.74
N VAL A 77 -2.49 -1.97 8.68
CA VAL A 77 -1.10 -2.43 8.53
C VAL A 77 -1.03 -3.95 8.43
N GLU A 78 -1.66 -4.67 9.37
CA GLU A 78 -1.65 -6.13 9.40
C GLU A 78 -2.29 -6.73 8.14
N SER A 79 -3.47 -6.22 7.77
CA SER A 79 -4.19 -6.62 6.56
C SER A 79 -3.38 -6.39 5.28
N LEU A 80 -2.71 -5.24 5.15
CA LEU A 80 -1.87 -4.95 3.98
C LEU A 80 -0.58 -5.78 3.96
N ILE A 81 -0.01 -6.12 5.12
CA ILE A 81 1.15 -7.03 5.19
C ILE A 81 0.79 -8.40 4.61
N VAL A 82 -0.40 -8.94 4.95
CA VAL A 82 -0.87 -10.22 4.37
C VAL A 82 -0.92 -10.15 2.84
N LEU A 83 -1.39 -9.03 2.29
CA LEU A 83 -1.48 -8.84 0.84
C LEU A 83 -0.14 -8.68 0.11
N THR A 84 0.97 -8.53 0.83
CA THR A 84 2.30 -8.56 0.19
C THR A 84 2.69 -9.94 -0.34
N THR A 85 1.92 -11.00 -0.04
CA THR A 85 2.14 -12.35 -0.58
C THR A 85 0.97 -12.83 -1.44
N ASP A 86 0.09 -11.92 -1.86
CA ASP A 86 -1.04 -12.24 -2.73
C ASP A 86 -0.58 -12.86 -4.06
N LEU A 87 -1.44 -13.68 -4.68
CA LEU A 87 -1.14 -14.28 -5.98
C LEU A 87 -1.14 -13.22 -7.10
N ASP A 88 -1.99 -12.20 -6.98
CA ASP A 88 -2.11 -11.13 -7.97
C ASP A 88 -1.05 -10.02 -7.73
N GLU A 89 -0.28 -9.69 -8.76
CA GLU A 89 0.78 -8.69 -8.68
C GLU A 89 0.27 -7.26 -8.43
N GLU A 90 -0.92 -6.90 -8.91
CA GLU A 90 -1.50 -5.58 -8.67
C GLU A 90 -1.96 -5.43 -7.22
N VAL A 91 -2.47 -6.50 -6.61
CA VAL A 91 -2.76 -6.56 -5.17
C VAL A 91 -1.48 -6.35 -4.37
N ARG A 92 -0.39 -7.07 -4.68
CA ARG A 92 0.91 -6.92 -4.00
C ARG A 92 1.47 -5.50 -4.16
N ALA A 93 1.40 -4.92 -5.36
CA ALA A 93 1.88 -3.56 -5.64
C ALA A 93 1.07 -2.51 -4.86
N ASN A 94 -0.27 -2.63 -4.84
CA ASN A 94 -1.14 -1.74 -4.09
C ASN A 94 -0.91 -1.86 -2.58
N ALA A 95 -0.67 -3.07 -2.07
CA ALA A 95 -0.33 -3.29 -0.67
C ALA A 95 0.97 -2.57 -0.27
N ALA A 96 2.04 -2.75 -1.07
CA ALA A 96 3.31 -2.08 -0.84
C ALA A 96 3.17 -0.54 -0.88
N TRP A 97 2.46 -0.03 -1.88
CA TRP A 97 2.19 1.39 -2.01
C TRP A 97 1.39 1.94 -0.83
N ALA A 98 0.31 1.27 -0.42
CA ALA A 98 -0.54 1.67 0.70
C ALA A 98 0.23 1.68 2.04
N LEU A 99 1.10 0.71 2.28
CA LEU A 99 2.01 0.70 3.44
C LEU A 99 2.93 1.94 3.44
N GLY A 100 3.51 2.30 2.29
CA GLY A 100 4.31 3.52 2.15
C GLY A 100 3.49 4.80 2.38
N GLU A 101 2.21 4.82 2.00
CA GLU A 101 1.31 5.94 2.27
C GLU A 101 0.93 6.06 3.75
N LEU A 102 0.64 4.94 4.41
CA LEU A 102 0.43 4.89 5.86
C LEU A 102 1.66 5.39 6.63
N ALA A 103 2.87 5.04 6.16
CA ALA A 103 4.10 5.56 6.75
C ALA A 103 4.18 7.10 6.69
N GLY A 104 3.55 7.74 5.70
CA GLY A 104 3.41 9.19 5.61
C GLY A 104 2.63 9.83 6.76
N GLN A 105 1.78 9.05 7.42
CA GLN A 105 1.02 9.43 8.62
C GLN A 105 1.64 8.88 9.90
N ASN A 106 2.88 8.39 9.83
CA ASN A 106 3.55 7.72 10.94
C ASN A 106 2.80 6.46 11.42
N ILE A 107 2.16 5.73 10.49
CA ILE A 107 1.47 4.46 10.74
C ILE A 107 2.23 3.35 10.02
N GLY A 108 2.62 2.31 10.76
CA GLY A 108 3.41 1.19 10.28
C GLY A 108 4.35 0.70 11.37
N ASP A 109 5.05 -0.40 11.10
CA ASP A 109 6.01 -0.99 12.05
C ASP A 109 7.11 -1.76 11.32
N THR A 110 7.98 -2.42 12.09
CA THR A 110 9.07 -3.22 11.53
C THR A 110 8.59 -4.43 10.73
N MET A 111 7.37 -4.94 10.97
CA MET A 111 6.81 -6.04 10.17
C MET A 111 6.50 -5.58 8.75
N SER A 112 6.09 -4.31 8.58
CA SER A 112 5.96 -3.72 7.24
C SER A 112 7.30 -3.70 6.50
N ILE A 113 8.42 -3.40 7.19
CA ILE A 113 9.76 -3.42 6.57
C ILE A 113 10.14 -4.83 6.10
N GLU A 114 9.88 -5.85 6.92
CA GLU A 114 10.18 -7.24 6.59
C GLU A 114 9.37 -7.71 5.37
N ALA A 115 8.07 -7.42 5.34
CA ALA A 115 7.21 -7.71 4.21
C ALA A 115 7.68 -7.00 2.92
N LEU A 116 8.01 -5.71 3.00
CA LEU A 116 8.50 -4.95 1.85
C LEU A 116 9.87 -5.45 1.37
N ASN A 117 10.74 -5.93 2.26
CA ASN A 117 12.02 -6.53 1.86
C ASN A 117 11.83 -7.78 1.00
N ILE A 118 10.83 -8.60 1.28
CA ILE A 118 10.48 -9.77 0.45
C ILE A 118 10.07 -9.31 -0.95
N LEU A 119 9.28 -8.23 -1.05
CA LEU A 119 8.82 -7.70 -2.32
C LEU A 119 9.93 -7.06 -3.18
N LEU A 120 11.10 -6.73 -2.62
CA LEU A 120 12.25 -6.24 -3.42
C LEU A 120 12.79 -7.29 -4.39
N THR A 121 12.49 -8.58 -4.18
CA THR A 121 12.86 -9.68 -5.06
C THR A 121 11.67 -10.28 -5.81
N ASP A 122 10.52 -9.60 -5.80
CA ASP A 122 9.33 -10.03 -6.54
C ASP A 122 9.62 -10.17 -8.04
N THR A 123 8.91 -11.08 -8.71
CA THR A 123 9.04 -11.28 -10.16
C THR A 123 8.55 -10.07 -10.95
N ASP A 124 7.51 -9.39 -10.45
CA ASP A 124 6.94 -8.22 -11.10
C ASP A 124 7.74 -6.95 -10.80
N LYS A 125 7.97 -6.14 -11.84
CA LYS A 125 8.78 -4.93 -11.73
C LYS A 125 8.09 -3.80 -10.96
N GLU A 126 6.77 -3.71 -11.03
CA GLU A 126 6.02 -2.63 -10.37
C GLU A 126 5.99 -2.91 -8.87
N VAL A 127 5.76 -4.16 -8.48
CA VAL A 127 5.83 -4.61 -7.09
C VAL A 127 7.19 -4.28 -6.47
N ARG A 128 8.30 -4.62 -7.15
CA ARG A 128 9.66 -4.27 -6.67
C ARG A 128 9.84 -2.76 -6.48
N GLY A 129 9.34 -1.96 -7.41
CA GLY A 129 9.45 -0.50 -7.36
C GLY A 129 8.65 0.12 -6.22
N MET A 130 7.42 -0.34 -6.02
CA MET A 130 6.57 0.10 -4.91
C MET A 130 7.17 -0.28 -3.57
N ALA A 131 7.76 -1.47 -3.46
CA ALA A 131 8.46 -1.91 -2.26
C ALA A 131 9.68 -1.03 -1.93
N ALA A 132 10.53 -0.74 -2.92
CA ALA A 132 11.69 0.12 -2.74
C ALA A 132 11.29 1.54 -2.31
N TRP A 133 10.27 2.09 -2.96
CA TRP A 133 9.71 3.40 -2.61
C TRP A 133 9.11 3.41 -1.20
N ALA A 134 8.35 2.38 -0.82
CA ALA A 134 7.72 2.29 0.50
C ALA A 134 8.76 2.20 1.61
N LEU A 135 9.84 1.43 1.44
CA LEU A 135 10.96 1.41 2.39
C LEU A 135 11.60 2.78 2.57
N GLY A 136 11.78 3.53 1.48
CA GLY A 136 12.29 4.89 1.54
C GLY A 136 11.33 5.86 2.23
N ARG A 137 10.01 5.67 2.06
CA ARG A 137 8.96 6.41 2.77
C ARG A 137 8.98 6.13 4.26
N MET A 138 9.16 4.87 4.66
CA MET A 138 9.29 4.48 6.07
C MET A 138 10.53 5.13 6.69
N ALA A 139 11.67 5.14 5.99
CA ALA A 139 12.85 5.85 6.44
C ALA A 139 12.62 7.37 6.53
N ASP A 140 12.02 7.99 5.52
CA ASP A 140 11.79 9.45 5.48
C ASP A 140 10.82 9.94 6.58
N LYS A 141 9.69 9.24 6.73
CA LYS A 141 8.53 9.72 7.48
C LYS A 141 8.48 9.17 8.90
N MET A 142 8.81 7.90 9.07
CA MET A 142 8.78 7.22 10.36
C MET A 142 10.16 7.09 11.00
N ARG A 143 11.23 7.38 10.25
CA ARG A 143 12.63 7.20 10.70
C ARG A 143 12.96 5.77 11.15
N VAL A 144 12.26 4.79 10.59
CA VAL A 144 12.50 3.35 10.81
C VAL A 144 13.11 2.73 9.55
N THR A 145 14.04 1.81 9.75
CA THR A 145 14.72 1.07 8.67
C THR A 145 15.31 -0.23 9.22
N SER A 146 15.52 -1.22 8.35
CA SER A 146 16.28 -2.42 8.67
C SER A 146 17.64 -2.44 7.95
N PRO A 147 18.74 -2.85 8.59
CA PRO A 147 20.01 -3.11 7.90
C PRO A 147 19.89 -4.13 6.77
N SER A 148 18.94 -5.08 6.87
CA SER A 148 18.71 -6.09 5.82
C SER A 148 18.14 -5.50 4.53
N SER A 149 17.53 -4.31 4.57
CA SER A 149 17.01 -3.63 3.38
C SER A 149 18.13 -3.10 2.47
N VAL A 150 19.28 -2.73 3.04
CA VAL A 150 20.40 -2.10 2.31
C VAL A 150 20.94 -3.00 1.19
N PRO A 151 21.38 -4.25 1.44
CA PRO A 151 21.93 -5.10 0.37
C PRO A 151 20.91 -5.42 -0.72
N LEU A 152 19.62 -5.52 -0.38
CA LEU A 152 18.55 -5.76 -1.34
C LEU A 152 18.36 -4.56 -2.28
N LEU A 153 18.31 -3.35 -1.72
CA LEU A 153 18.22 -2.11 -2.51
C LEU A 153 19.51 -1.86 -3.31
N GLU A 154 20.69 -2.18 -2.78
CA GLU A 154 21.95 -2.06 -3.52
C GLU A 154 22.00 -3.02 -4.72
N ALA A 155 21.45 -4.22 -4.61
CA ALA A 155 21.31 -5.12 -5.74
C ALA A 155 20.40 -4.53 -6.84
N MET A 156 19.31 -3.84 -6.46
CA MET A 156 18.40 -3.17 -7.40
C MET A 156 19.06 -2.02 -8.18
N LEU A 157 20.16 -1.44 -7.70
CA LEU A 157 20.94 -0.44 -8.44
C LEU A 157 21.55 -1.02 -9.73
N GLN A 158 21.68 -2.34 -9.83
CA GLN A 158 22.18 -3.04 -11.02
C GLN A 158 21.04 -3.53 -11.94
N ASP A 159 19.78 -3.26 -11.61
CA ASP A 159 18.64 -3.67 -12.44
C ASP A 159 18.65 -2.92 -13.78
N LYS A 160 18.16 -3.56 -14.85
CA LYS A 160 18.05 -2.98 -16.19
C LYS A 160 17.03 -1.84 -16.25
N SER A 161 16.01 -1.89 -15.41
CA SER A 161 14.97 -0.88 -15.29
C SER A 161 15.48 0.38 -14.60
N GLU A 162 15.44 1.51 -15.30
CA GLU A 162 15.80 2.81 -14.71
C GLU A 162 14.88 3.20 -13.55
N TYR A 163 13.59 2.84 -13.65
CA TYR A 163 12.62 3.06 -12.59
C TYR A 163 13.05 2.40 -11.28
N LEU A 164 13.50 1.14 -11.36
CA LEU A 164 13.96 0.39 -10.18
C LEU A 164 15.27 0.95 -9.61
N ARG A 165 16.22 1.30 -10.48
CA ARG A 165 17.47 1.94 -10.03
C ARG A 165 17.20 3.25 -9.28
N LYS A 166 16.36 4.14 -9.85
CA LYS A 166 16.01 5.43 -9.22
C LYS A 166 15.23 5.24 -7.91
N GLY A 167 14.32 4.28 -7.85
CA GLY A 167 13.60 3.95 -6.62
C GLY A 167 14.54 3.48 -5.51
N ALA A 168 15.49 2.61 -5.86
CA ALA A 168 16.51 2.12 -4.93
C ALA A 168 17.48 3.23 -4.47
N GLU A 169 17.97 4.08 -5.38
CA GLU A 169 18.80 5.24 -5.05
C GLU A 169 18.11 6.16 -4.06
N TRP A 170 16.85 6.51 -4.35
CA TRP A 170 16.05 7.37 -3.49
C TRP A 170 15.86 6.75 -2.10
N SER A 171 15.51 5.47 -2.03
CA SER A 171 15.32 4.73 -0.78
C SER A 171 16.59 4.66 0.06
N LEU A 172 17.71 4.25 -0.55
CA LEU A 172 19.02 4.16 0.09
C LEU A 172 19.50 5.51 0.63
N GLU A 173 19.26 6.60 -0.10
CA GLU A 173 19.61 7.94 0.38
C GLU A 173 18.92 8.25 1.72
N ARG A 174 17.63 7.93 1.87
CA ARG A 174 16.88 8.17 3.11
C ARG A 174 17.37 7.27 4.24
N ILE A 175 17.60 5.98 3.94
CA ILE A 175 18.11 5.01 4.93
C ILE A 175 19.48 5.44 5.46
N ARG A 176 20.41 5.83 4.57
CA ARG A 176 21.77 6.27 4.93
C ARG A 176 21.79 7.55 5.76
N ARG A 177 20.80 8.45 5.60
CA ARG A 177 20.65 9.64 6.45
C ARG A 177 20.27 9.30 7.89
N LEU A 178 19.62 8.16 8.15
CA LEU A 178 19.23 7.73 9.50
C LEU A 178 20.34 6.99 10.22
N ARG A 179 21.08 6.16 9.48
CA ARG A 179 22.29 5.47 9.95
C ARG A 179 23.39 5.67 8.91
N PRO A 180 24.33 6.60 9.15
CA PRO A 180 25.55 6.67 8.36
C PRO A 180 26.26 5.32 8.52
N LEU A 181 26.46 4.61 7.40
CA LEU A 181 27.23 3.37 7.35
C LEU A 181 28.71 3.64 7.65
#